data_AF-A0A828RTC6-F1
#
_entry.id   AF-A0A828RTC6-F1
#
_cell.length_a   1.000
_cell.length_b   1.000
_cell.length_c   1.000
_cell.angle_alpha   90.00
_cell.angle_beta   90.00
_cell.angle_gamma   90.00
#
_symmetry.space_group_name_H-M   'P 1'
#
loop_
_entity.id
_entity.type
_entity.pdbx_description
1 polymer ?
#
loop_
_entity_poly.entity_id
_entity_poly.type
_entity_poly.pdbx_seq_one_letter_code
_entity_poly.pdbx_strand_id
1 'polypeptide(L)' 'MYGKKAIGIERSTFLIDEEGFITKIYRKVKVAGHIEDVLENCTL' A
#
# COMPACT_ATOMS: atom_id res chain seq x y z
N MET A 1 12.45 22.75 12.88
CA MET A 1 11.10 23.05 12.34
C MET A 1 10.07 22.66 13.38
N TYR A 2 9.21 23.60 13.78
CA TYR A 2 8.13 23.36 14.75
C TYR A 2 7.16 22.29 14.24
N GLY A 3 7.30 21.07 14.75
CA GLY A 3 6.52 19.91 14.33
C GLY A 3 5.16 19.90 15.02
N LYS A 4 4.14 20.46 14.38
CA LYS A 4 2.76 20.08 14.72
C LYS A 4 2.63 18.58 14.39
N LYS A 5 2.32 17.74 15.39
CA LYS A 5 1.90 16.36 15.15
C LYS A 5 0.65 16.42 14.27
N ALA A 6 0.83 16.20 12.97
CA ALA A 6 -0.26 16.09 12.03
C ALA A 6 -0.66 14.62 11.97
N ILE A 7 -1.91 14.33 12.35
CA ILE A 7 -2.52 13.05 12.00
C ILE A 7 -2.81 13.12 10.52
N GLY A 8 -2.15 12.27 9.74
CA GLY A 8 -2.26 12.22 8.30
C GLY A 8 -2.52 10.79 7.83
N ILE A 9 -3.05 10.65 6.62
CA ILE A 9 -3.22 9.35 5.99
C ILE A 9 -1.89 8.92 5.39
N GLU A 10 -1.44 7.71 5.72
CA GLU A 10 -0.31 7.07 5.07
C GLU A 10 -0.81 6.30 3.84
N ARG A 11 -0.31 6.67 2.64
CA ARG A 11 -0.65 5.95 1.40
C ARG A 11 -0.21 4.51 1.53
N SER A 12 -1.19 3.62 1.47
CA SER A 12 -1.03 2.19 1.67
C SER A 12 -1.87 1.43 0.66
N THR A 13 -1.46 0.21 0.31
CA THR A 13 -2.19 -0.68 -0.58
C THR A 13 -2.20 -2.08 0.03
N PHE A 14 -3.34 -2.75 -0.04
CA PHE A 14 -3.54 -4.09 0.51
C PHE A 14 -4.02 -4.99 -0.61
N LEU A 15 -3.39 -6.15 -0.75
CA LEU A 15 -3.87 -7.22 -1.61
C LEU A 15 -4.66 -8.19 -0.74
N ILE A 16 -5.88 -8.49 -1.17
CA ILE A 16 -6.84 -9.33 -0.45
C ILE A 16 -7.30 -10.41 -1.43
N ASP A 17 -7.24 -11.66 -1.00
CA ASP A 17 -7.69 -12.80 -1.81
C ASP A 17 -9.21 -13.00 -1.76
N GLU A 18 -9.71 -13.98 -2.51
CA GLU A 18 -11.13 -14.30 -2.60
C GLU A 18 -11.73 -14.81 -1.28
N GLU A 19 -10.90 -15.34 -0.38
CA GLU A 19 -11.29 -15.80 0.95
C GLU A 19 -11.31 -14.64 1.98
N GLY A 20 -10.83 -13.46 1.58
CA GLY A 20 -10.80 -12.26 2.41
C GLY A 20 -9.52 -12.11 3.25
N PHE A 21 -8.48 -12.91 3.01
CA PHE A 21 -7.20 -12.79 3.68
C PHE A 21 -6.31 -11.76 2.99
N ILE A 22 -5.56 -11.00 3.80
CA ILE A 22 -4.57 -10.06 3.29
C ILE A 22 -3.31 -10.84 2.90
N THR A 23 -3.04 -10.92 1.60
CA THR A 23 -1.88 -11.63 1.05
C THR A 23 -0.63 -10.75 0.98
N LYS A 24 -0.79 -9.42 0.83
CA LYS A 24 0.32 -8.47 0.80
C LYS A 24 -0.08 -7.09 1.31
N ILE A 25 0.87 -6.39 1.95
CA ILE A 25 0.69 -5.04 2.51
C ILE A 25 1.81 -4.13 2.03
N TYR A 26 1.44 -2.99 1.44
CA TYR A 26 2.33 -1.89 1.12
C TYR A 26 2.05 -0.71 2.03
N ARG A 27 3.09 -0.18 2.66
CA ARG A 27 3.06 1.03 3.51
C ARG A 27 4.02 2.06 2.97
N LYS A 28 3.75 3.35 3.25
CA LYS A 28 4.55 4.48 2.75
C LYS A 28 4.80 4.41 1.24
N VAL A 29 3.76 4.08 0.48
CA VAL A 29 3.84 3.86 -0.97
C VAL A 29 4.32 5.11 -1.69
N LYS A 30 5.34 4.94 -2.53
CA LYS A 30 5.70 5.91 -3.57
C LYS A 30 4.91 5.59 -4.83
N VAL A 31 4.42 6.60 -5.53
CA VAL A 31 3.52 6.38 -6.69
C VAL A 31 4.25 5.77 -7.88
N ALA A 32 5.49 6.18 -8.14
CA ALA A 32 6.26 5.70 -9.29
C ALA A 32 6.57 4.20 -9.14
N GLY A 33 6.19 3.41 -10.15
CA GLY A 33 6.47 1.96 -10.19
C GLY A 33 5.55 1.09 -9.33
N HIS A 34 4.63 1.69 -8.57
CA HIS A 34 3.80 0.94 -7.61
C HIS A 34 2.72 0.11 -8.29
N ILE A 35 2.18 0.59 -9.41
CA ILE A 35 1.12 -0.12 -10.11
C ILE A 35 1.67 -1.41 -10.72
N GLU A 36 2.90 -1.36 -11.24
CA GLU A 36 3.61 -2.49 -11.81
C GLU A 36 3.87 -3.57 -10.75
N ASP A 37 4.39 -3.19 -9.57
CA ASP A 37 4.60 -4.11 -8.43
C ASP A 37 3.27 -4.69 -7.90
N VAL A 38 2.22 -3.87 -7.85
CA VAL A 38 0.88 -4.34 -7.49
C VAL A 38 0.34 -5.36 -8.49
N LEU A 39 0.50 -5.13 -9.79
CA LEU A 39 0.05 -6.04 -10.84
C LEU A 39 0.82 -7.37 -10.81
N GLU A 40 2.15 -7.32 -10.67
CA GLU A 40 2.98 -8.54 -10.56
C GLU A 40 2.57 -9.42 -9.38
N ASN A 41 2.17 -8.82 -8.25
CA ASN A 41 1.80 -9.58 -7.05
C ASN A 41 0.30 -9.90 -6.93
N CYS A 42 -0.53 -9.30 -7.77
CA CYS A 42 -1.96 -9.61 -7.87
C CYS A 42 -2.22 -10.76 -8.85
N THR A 43 -1.32 -10.95 -9.83
CA THR A 43 -1.47 -12.00 -10.83
C THR A 43 -0.89 -13.31 -10.30
N LEU A 44 -1.71 -14.37 -10.28
CA LEU A 44 -1.30 -15.75 -9.98
C LEU A 44 -0.29 -16.27 -11.01
#